data_AF-A0A5J4F6V8-F1
#
_entry.id   AF-A0A5J4F6V8-F1
#
_cell.length_a   1.000
_cell.length_b   1.000
_cell.length_c   1.000
_cell.angle_alpha   90.00
_cell.angle_beta   90.00
_cell.angle_gamma   90.00
#
_symmetry.space_group_name_H-M   'P 1'
#
loop_
_entity.id
_entity.type
_entity.pdbx_description
1 polymer ?
#
loop_
_entity_poly.entity_id
_entity_poly.type
_entity_poly.pdbx_seq_one_letter_code
_entity_poly.pdbx_strand_id
1 'polypeptide(L)'
;MSDSYSAAVDNPAYTVQQAIANIQQREDLGARYYAAWWLGRFRVRQPEAISALIAALEDESDRTPDGGYPLRRNAASALGKLDDLGCVPALIACLDCEDYYVRESAAQALEMLQDRSAIPPLKKLLEGGIEVAVLVAGKPHLVQPYEAIIEALGTLQAREAIPLIEPFLKHFVEKVRYAAARALYQLTTNPHYGDILIKALQGEELQLRRSALMDLGATGYLPAAPAIANTLAENSLKLVALKELLENYLKTNSGSENISEILTLMDGLL
;
A
#
# COMPACT_ATOMS: atom_id res chain seq x y z
N MET A 1 17.21 16.50 -42.96
CA MET A 1 16.60 17.14 -41.78
C MET A 1 16.31 16.03 -40.80
N SER A 2 17.17 15.93 -39.81
CA SER A 2 17.27 14.84 -38.84
C SER A 2 16.41 15.15 -37.62
N ASP A 3 15.40 14.30 -37.39
CA ASP A 3 14.69 14.22 -36.12
C ASP A 3 15.62 13.64 -35.06
N SER A 4 16.09 14.50 -34.14
CA SER A 4 16.75 14.08 -32.91
C SER A 4 15.72 14.06 -31.79
N TYR A 5 15.14 12.88 -31.54
CA TYR A 5 14.62 12.51 -30.22
C TYR A 5 15.82 12.52 -29.26
N SER A 6 16.06 13.67 -28.63
CA SER A 6 17.07 13.82 -27.60
C SER A 6 16.45 13.42 -26.26
N ALA A 7 16.98 12.33 -25.70
CA ALA A 7 16.80 11.97 -24.31
C ALA A 7 17.11 13.17 -23.40
N ALA A 8 16.13 13.59 -22.60
CA ALA A 8 16.31 14.55 -21.53
C ALA A 8 15.32 14.19 -20.39
N VAL A 9 15.63 13.12 -19.66
CA VAL A 9 15.07 12.89 -18.31
C VAL A 9 16.19 13.23 -17.32
N ASP A 10 16.49 14.52 -17.23
CA ASP A 10 17.39 15.06 -16.22
C ASP A 10 16.59 15.35 -14.94
N ASN A 11 17.00 14.71 -13.86
CA ASN A 11 16.66 15.03 -12.47
C ASN A 11 17.84 15.85 -11.90
N PRO A 12 17.62 16.99 -11.18
CA PRO A 12 17.03 16.98 -9.84
C PRO A 12 16.04 18.14 -9.60
N ALA A 13 14.75 17.86 -9.41
CA ALA A 13 13.78 18.96 -9.30
C ALA A 13 13.87 19.76 -7.99
N TYR A 14 14.31 19.20 -6.86
CA TYR A 14 14.54 19.93 -5.59
C TYR A 14 15.84 19.49 -4.91
N THR A 15 16.44 20.41 -4.13
CA THR A 15 17.35 20.03 -3.04
C THR A 15 16.53 19.66 -1.79
N VAL A 16 17.13 18.95 -0.83
CA VAL A 16 16.42 18.63 0.43
C VAL A 16 15.97 19.91 1.16
N GLN A 17 16.82 20.93 1.20
CA GLN A 17 16.48 22.23 1.81
C GLN A 17 15.30 22.90 1.09
N GLN A 18 15.28 22.83 -0.24
CA GLN A 18 14.18 23.40 -1.03
C GLN A 18 12.87 22.64 -0.81
N ALA A 19 12.91 21.31 -0.73
CA ALA A 19 11.72 20.51 -0.42
C ALA A 19 11.17 20.82 0.98
N ILE A 20 12.05 20.96 1.99
CA ILE A 20 11.65 21.36 3.35
C ILE A 20 11.09 22.79 3.38
N ALA A 21 11.71 23.74 2.68
CA ALA A 21 11.17 25.10 2.59
C ALA A 21 9.80 25.12 1.90
N ASN A 22 9.65 24.35 0.82
CA ASN A 22 8.41 24.29 0.05
C ASN A 22 7.26 23.63 0.80
N ILE A 23 7.50 22.67 1.69
CA ILE A 23 6.40 22.07 2.46
C ILE A 23 5.91 23.00 3.60
N GLN A 24 6.78 23.88 4.09
CA GLN A 24 6.52 24.77 5.23
C GLN A 24 5.85 26.12 4.85
N GLN A 25 6.08 26.61 3.63
CA GLN A 25 5.42 27.83 3.13
C GLN A 25 3.92 27.62 2.87
N ARG A 26 3.15 28.70 2.69
CA ARG A 26 1.66 28.66 2.54
C ARG A 26 1.12 29.30 1.26
N GLU A 27 1.98 29.82 0.40
CA GLU A 27 1.62 30.57 -0.80
C GLU A 27 1.39 29.64 -2.01
N ASP A 28 2.30 28.70 -2.26
CA ASP A 28 2.24 27.78 -3.40
C ASP A 28 1.86 26.37 -2.94
N LEU A 29 0.56 26.07 -2.93
CA LEU A 29 0.04 24.75 -2.55
C LEU A 29 0.58 23.62 -3.45
N GLY A 30 0.81 23.90 -4.74
CA GLY A 30 1.36 22.93 -5.68
C GLY A 30 2.79 22.53 -5.32
N ALA A 31 3.62 23.51 -4.94
CA ALA A 31 4.98 23.25 -4.46
C ALA A 31 5.00 22.46 -3.14
N ARG A 32 4.06 22.70 -2.22
CA ARG A 32 3.93 21.89 -0.98
C ARG A 32 3.61 20.44 -1.29
N TYR A 33 2.60 20.24 -2.14
CA TYR A 33 2.16 18.92 -2.57
C TYR A 33 3.30 18.15 -3.24
N TYR A 34 4.01 18.79 -4.16
CA TYR A 34 5.14 18.19 -4.87
C TYR A 34 6.34 17.93 -3.94
N ALA A 35 6.62 18.83 -2.99
CA ALA A 35 7.68 18.63 -2.00
C ALA A 35 7.45 17.39 -1.14
N ALA A 36 6.23 17.20 -0.61
CA ALA A 36 5.89 16.02 0.17
C ALA A 36 6.08 14.73 -0.65
N TRP A 37 5.58 14.71 -1.89
CA TRP A 37 5.79 13.59 -2.81
C TRP A 37 7.28 13.34 -3.07
N TRP A 38 8.05 14.38 -3.33
CA TRP A 38 9.49 14.31 -3.65
C TRP A 38 10.29 13.70 -2.49
N LEU A 39 10.05 14.17 -1.26
CA LEU A 39 10.70 13.64 -0.06
C LEU A 39 10.49 12.12 0.09
N GLY A 40 9.24 11.66 -0.11
CA GLY A 40 8.92 10.23 -0.07
C GLY A 40 9.52 9.45 -1.24
N ARG A 41 9.43 9.97 -2.47
CA ARG A 41 9.91 9.31 -3.70
C ARG A 41 11.41 9.07 -3.69
N PHE A 42 12.18 10.02 -3.16
CA PHE A 42 13.64 9.99 -3.07
C PHE A 42 14.14 9.51 -1.70
N ARG A 43 13.25 9.03 -0.83
CA ARG A 43 13.56 8.47 0.49
C ARG A 43 14.46 9.37 1.34
N VAL A 44 14.07 10.64 1.47
CA VAL A 44 14.83 11.64 2.23
C VAL A 44 14.57 11.45 3.73
N ARG A 45 15.45 10.69 4.40
CA ARG A 45 15.33 10.31 5.82
C ARG A 45 15.93 11.32 6.81
N GLN A 46 16.15 12.57 6.39
CA GLN A 46 16.69 13.59 7.30
C GLN A 46 15.64 13.93 8.37
N PRO A 47 16.01 14.02 9.67
CA PRO A 47 15.05 14.30 10.74
C PRO A 47 14.20 15.55 10.52
N GLU A 48 14.78 16.58 9.91
CA GLU A 48 14.10 17.83 9.58
C GLU A 48 13.03 17.62 8.49
N ALA A 49 13.30 16.78 7.49
CA ALA A 49 12.33 16.43 6.46
C ALA A 49 11.18 15.59 7.02
N ILE A 50 11.49 14.63 7.90
CA ILE A 50 10.49 13.81 8.58
C ILE A 50 9.62 14.68 9.48
N SER A 51 10.23 15.57 10.27
CA SER A 51 9.50 16.52 11.13
C SER A 51 8.58 17.43 10.32
N ALA A 52 9.05 17.91 9.16
CA ALA A 52 8.24 18.75 8.27
C ALA A 52 7.06 17.97 7.65
N LEU A 53 7.25 16.69 7.30
CA LEU A 53 6.18 15.81 6.84
C LEU A 53 5.17 15.48 7.96
N ILE A 54 5.63 15.24 9.19
CA ILE A 54 4.76 15.04 10.36
C ILE A 54 3.90 16.29 10.58
N ALA A 55 4.48 17.49 10.55
CA ALA A 55 3.73 18.72 10.65
C ALA A 55 2.71 18.91 9.50
N ALA A 56 3.03 18.44 8.30
CA ALA A 56 2.14 18.50 7.14
C ALA A 56 0.91 17.58 7.25
N LEU A 57 0.92 16.57 8.15
CA LEU A 57 -0.26 15.75 8.45
C LEU A 57 -1.39 16.55 9.12
N GLU A 58 -1.07 17.71 9.70
CA GLU A 58 -2.03 18.60 10.37
C GLU A 58 -2.42 19.79 9.49
N ASP A 59 -2.06 19.80 8.19
CA ASP A 59 -2.32 20.95 7.33
C ASP A 59 -3.81 21.20 7.09
N GLU A 60 -4.31 22.39 7.41
CA GLU A 60 -5.71 22.80 7.16
C GLU A 60 -5.88 23.71 5.95
N SER A 61 -4.79 24.08 5.29
CA SER A 61 -4.79 25.14 4.26
C SER A 61 -4.97 24.61 2.84
N ASP A 62 -4.46 23.41 2.54
CA ASP A 62 -4.59 22.78 1.25
C ASP A 62 -5.86 21.91 1.23
N ARG A 63 -6.92 22.43 0.59
CA ARG A 63 -8.24 21.79 0.54
C ARG A 63 -8.71 21.59 -0.89
N THR A 64 -9.25 20.40 -1.19
CA THR A 64 -9.98 20.17 -2.43
C THR A 64 -11.40 20.73 -2.34
N PRO A 65 -12.07 21.01 -3.48
CA PRO A 65 -13.46 21.48 -3.48
C PRO A 65 -14.46 20.55 -2.77
N ASP A 66 -14.12 19.27 -2.67
CA ASP A 66 -14.93 18.26 -2.02
C ASP A 66 -14.50 17.95 -0.57
N GLY A 67 -13.67 18.83 0.03
CA GLY A 67 -13.31 18.81 1.44
C GLY A 67 -12.06 18.00 1.80
N GLY A 68 -11.33 17.46 0.82
CA GLY A 68 -10.14 16.66 1.04
C GLY A 68 -8.87 17.46 1.37
N TYR A 69 -7.81 16.75 1.75
CA TYR A 69 -6.52 17.29 2.20
C TYR A 69 -5.34 16.75 1.36
N PRO A 70 -5.04 17.31 0.17
CA PRO A 70 -4.02 16.77 -0.74
C PRO A 70 -2.63 16.65 -0.10
N LEU A 71 -2.20 17.70 0.61
CA LEU A 71 -0.91 17.68 1.31
C LEU A 71 -0.84 16.58 2.38
N ARG A 72 -1.89 16.37 3.17
CA ARG A 72 -1.92 15.31 4.21
C ARG A 72 -1.81 13.92 3.60
N ARG A 73 -2.54 13.66 2.50
CA ARG A 73 -2.47 12.38 1.75
C ARG A 73 -1.03 12.09 1.33
N ASN A 74 -0.38 13.07 0.70
CA ASN A 74 0.99 12.94 0.24
C ASN A 74 1.99 12.79 1.40
N ALA A 75 1.81 13.56 2.48
CA ALA A 75 2.67 13.48 3.65
C ALA A 75 2.59 12.09 4.31
N ALA A 76 1.39 11.54 4.48
CA ALA A 76 1.20 10.19 5.01
C ALA A 76 1.87 9.13 4.11
N SER A 77 1.64 9.19 2.80
CA SER A 77 2.29 8.27 1.84
C SER A 77 3.82 8.40 1.83
N ALA A 78 4.34 9.62 1.96
CA ALA A 78 5.77 9.86 2.02
C ALA A 78 6.39 9.24 3.27
N LEU A 79 5.80 9.48 4.45
CA LEU A 79 6.29 8.95 5.72
C LEU A 79 6.41 7.42 5.73
N GLY A 80 5.43 6.70 5.16
CA GLY A 80 5.52 5.24 5.01
C GLY A 80 6.75 4.76 4.23
N LYS A 81 7.25 5.56 3.28
CA LYS A 81 8.45 5.24 2.47
C LYS A 81 9.76 5.57 3.18
N LEU A 82 9.72 6.38 4.24
CA LEU A 82 10.90 6.86 4.97
C LEU A 82 11.36 5.91 6.07
N ASP A 83 10.52 4.98 6.52
CA ASP A 83 10.91 3.90 7.45
C ASP A 83 11.38 4.43 8.82
N ASP A 84 10.79 5.55 9.28
CA ASP A 84 11.01 6.11 10.62
C ASP A 84 9.80 5.85 11.50
N LEU A 85 9.97 5.01 12.52
CA LEU A 85 8.92 4.66 13.47
C LEU A 85 8.45 5.84 14.32
N GLY A 86 9.24 6.92 14.42
CA GLY A 86 8.86 8.14 15.13
C GLY A 86 7.59 8.82 14.59
N CYS A 87 7.21 8.55 13.33
CA CYS A 87 5.99 9.10 12.74
C CYS A 87 4.72 8.26 13.00
N VAL A 88 4.84 7.05 13.56
CA VAL A 88 3.71 6.14 13.77
C VAL A 88 2.57 6.76 14.57
N PRO A 89 2.79 7.47 15.70
CA PRO A 89 1.70 8.12 16.43
C PRO A 89 0.91 9.13 15.60
N ALA A 90 1.59 9.90 14.74
CA ALA A 90 0.95 10.89 13.88
C ALA A 90 0.16 10.22 12.74
N LEU A 91 0.66 9.11 12.18
CA LEU A 91 -0.08 8.30 11.21
C LEU A 91 -1.29 7.61 11.84
N ILE A 92 -1.19 7.14 13.09
CA ILE A 92 -2.35 6.60 13.82
C ILE A 92 -3.43 7.69 13.99
N ALA A 93 -3.06 8.92 14.33
CA ALA A 93 -4.03 10.02 14.43
C ALA A 93 -4.73 10.31 13.08
N CYS A 94 -4.04 10.10 11.96
CA CYS A 94 -4.61 10.28 10.62
C CYS A 94 -5.70 9.24 10.28
N LEU A 95 -5.78 8.11 11.00
CA LEU A 95 -6.85 7.13 10.83
C LEU A 95 -8.24 7.67 11.24
N ASP A 96 -8.28 8.74 12.04
CA ASP A 96 -9.53 9.42 12.43
C ASP A 96 -9.83 10.67 11.56
N CYS A 97 -9.06 10.91 10.49
CA CYS A 97 -9.27 12.04 9.58
C CYS A 97 -10.61 11.94 8.82
N GLU A 98 -11.31 13.06 8.60
CA GLU A 98 -12.55 13.09 7.82
C GLU A 98 -12.35 12.66 6.36
N ASP A 99 -11.17 12.94 5.79
CA ASP A 99 -10.84 12.60 4.43
C ASP A 99 -10.45 11.12 4.29
N TYR A 100 -11.26 10.38 3.53
CA TYR A 100 -11.05 8.97 3.21
C TYR A 100 -9.63 8.68 2.72
N TYR A 101 -9.10 9.53 1.84
CA TYR A 101 -7.80 9.27 1.21
C TYR A 101 -6.62 9.53 2.16
N VAL A 102 -6.82 10.34 3.20
CA VAL A 102 -5.84 10.49 4.29
C VAL A 102 -5.83 9.21 5.13
N ARG A 103 -7.00 8.68 5.49
CA ARG A 103 -7.10 7.40 6.21
C ARG A 103 -6.47 6.25 5.42
N GLU A 104 -6.71 6.20 4.11
CA GLU A 104 -6.12 5.20 3.21
C GLU A 104 -4.60 5.29 3.18
N SER A 105 -4.07 6.50 2.96
CA SER A 105 -2.62 6.74 2.94
C SER A 105 -1.96 6.42 4.28
N ALA A 106 -2.64 6.70 5.39
CA ALA A 106 -2.17 6.38 6.73
C ALA A 106 -2.14 4.86 6.98
N ALA A 107 -3.20 4.13 6.62
CA ALA A 107 -3.23 2.66 6.76
C ALA A 107 -2.12 1.99 5.94
N GLN A 108 -1.91 2.41 4.69
CA GLN A 108 -0.80 1.94 3.85
C GLN A 108 0.58 2.27 4.45
N ALA A 109 0.76 3.48 4.98
CA ALA A 109 2.01 3.86 5.63
C ALA A 109 2.28 3.02 6.89
N LEU A 110 1.26 2.76 7.70
CA LEU A 110 1.36 1.91 8.89
C LEU A 110 1.67 0.45 8.54
N GLU A 111 1.12 -0.06 7.44
CA GLU A 111 1.51 -1.36 6.90
C GLU A 111 2.99 -1.41 6.54
N MET A 112 3.50 -0.39 5.83
CA MET A 112 4.90 -0.34 5.42
C MET A 112 5.86 -0.28 6.61
N LEU A 113 5.49 0.46 7.66
CA LEU A 113 6.29 0.64 8.87
C LEU A 113 6.26 -0.57 9.82
N GLN A 114 5.23 -1.42 9.71
CA GLN A 114 5.08 -2.66 10.47
C GLN A 114 5.13 -2.50 12.01
N ASP A 115 4.84 -1.30 12.53
CA ASP A 115 4.74 -1.06 13.96
C ASP A 115 3.43 -1.62 14.52
N ARG A 116 3.54 -2.56 15.46
CA ARG A 116 2.39 -3.26 16.05
C ARG A 116 1.50 -2.38 16.91
N SER A 117 1.94 -1.18 17.30
CA SER A 117 1.07 -0.19 17.96
C SER A 117 -0.09 0.29 17.07
N ALA A 118 0.00 0.09 15.75
CA ALA A 118 -1.07 0.36 14.80
C ALA A 118 -2.23 -0.65 14.84
N ILE A 119 -2.05 -1.83 15.44
CA ILE A 119 -3.05 -2.90 15.41
C ILE A 119 -4.37 -2.48 16.07
N PRO A 120 -4.41 -1.96 17.33
CA PRO A 120 -5.67 -1.56 17.94
C PRO A 120 -6.47 -0.51 17.15
N PRO A 121 -5.90 0.61 16.67
CA PRO A 121 -6.66 1.59 15.90
C PRO A 121 -7.09 1.06 14.52
N LEU A 122 -6.29 0.25 13.83
CA LEU A 122 -6.70 -0.39 12.57
C LEU A 122 -7.87 -1.36 12.78
N LYS A 123 -7.85 -2.18 13.84
CA LYS A 123 -8.96 -3.08 14.18
C LYS A 123 -10.26 -2.33 14.43
N LYS A 124 -10.20 -1.18 15.12
CA LYS A 124 -11.36 -0.34 15.40
C LYS A 124 -12.09 0.10 14.13
N LEU A 125 -11.37 0.33 13.03
CA LEU A 125 -11.97 0.70 11.74
C LEU A 125 -12.72 -0.46 11.03
N LEU A 126 -12.58 -1.71 11.50
CA LEU A 126 -13.35 -2.86 11.03
C LEU A 126 -14.60 -3.14 11.89
N GLU A 127 -14.84 -2.36 12.96
CA GLU A 127 -16.03 -2.51 13.79
C GLU A 127 -17.32 -2.31 12.98
N GLY A 128 -18.37 -3.08 13.31
CA GLY A 128 -19.60 -3.15 12.51
C GLY A 128 -19.50 -4.11 11.30
N GLY A 129 -18.30 -4.53 10.91
CA GLY A 129 -18.07 -5.57 9.90
C GLY A 129 -18.61 -5.21 8.51
N ILE A 130 -18.98 -6.24 7.74
CA ILE A 130 -19.45 -6.07 6.36
C ILE A 130 -20.76 -5.30 6.22
N GLU A 131 -21.56 -5.20 7.30
CA GLU A 131 -22.86 -4.52 7.28
C GLU A 131 -22.71 -3.01 7.12
N VAL A 132 -21.66 -2.44 7.70
CA VAL A 132 -21.35 -1.00 7.60
C VAL A 132 -20.37 -0.69 6.47
N ALA A 133 -19.76 -1.70 5.87
CA ALA A 133 -18.78 -1.57 4.79
C ALA A 133 -19.42 -1.21 3.44
N VAL A 134 -20.14 -0.09 3.38
CA VAL A 134 -20.91 0.33 2.22
C VAL A 134 -20.25 1.49 1.46
N LEU A 135 -20.67 1.72 0.23
CA LEU A 135 -20.27 2.89 -0.55
C LEU A 135 -20.82 4.16 0.08
N VAL A 136 -20.02 5.22 0.08
CA VAL A 136 -20.50 6.56 0.42
C VAL A 136 -21.27 7.12 -0.78
N ALA A 137 -22.49 7.62 -0.53
CA ALA A 137 -23.35 8.14 -1.59
C ALA A 137 -22.65 9.24 -2.40
N GLY A 138 -22.59 9.07 -3.72
CA GLY A 138 -21.96 10.03 -4.64
C GLY A 138 -20.42 10.03 -4.61
N LYS A 139 -19.78 9.10 -3.93
CA LYS A 139 -18.31 8.98 -3.85
C LYS A 139 -17.82 7.64 -4.40
N PRO A 140 -16.61 7.58 -5.01
CA PRO A 140 -16.07 6.36 -5.60
C PRO A 140 -15.36 5.45 -4.58
N HIS A 141 -15.75 5.51 -3.30
CA HIS A 141 -15.08 4.81 -2.21
C HIS A 141 -16.06 4.36 -1.12
N LEU A 142 -15.61 3.40 -0.31
CA LEU A 142 -16.34 2.90 0.85
C LEU A 142 -16.25 3.90 2.01
N VAL A 143 -17.00 3.65 3.09
CA VAL A 143 -16.91 4.46 4.32
C VAL A 143 -15.52 4.40 4.97
N GLN A 144 -14.79 3.30 4.78
CA GLN A 144 -13.41 3.11 5.25
C GLN A 144 -12.55 2.46 4.17
N PRO A 145 -11.22 2.69 4.18
CA PRO A 145 -10.29 2.03 3.27
C PRO A 145 -10.03 0.59 3.68
N TYR A 146 -11.07 -0.26 3.60
CA TYR A 146 -11.04 -1.63 4.10
C TYR A 146 -9.92 -2.49 3.51
N GLU A 147 -9.58 -2.28 2.23
CA GLU A 147 -8.43 -2.93 1.55
C GLU A 147 -7.13 -2.68 2.34
N ALA A 148 -6.73 -1.41 2.45
CA ALA A 148 -5.50 -1.03 3.17
C ALA A 148 -5.51 -1.43 4.65
N ILE A 149 -6.66 -1.34 5.34
CA ILE A 149 -6.76 -1.70 6.77
C ILE A 149 -6.55 -3.20 6.97
N ILE A 150 -7.19 -4.03 6.12
CA ILE A 150 -7.10 -5.48 6.24
C ILE A 150 -5.71 -5.97 5.84
N GLU A 151 -5.13 -5.42 4.78
CA GLU A 151 -3.74 -5.70 4.37
C GLU A 151 -2.75 -5.36 5.49
N ALA A 152 -2.88 -4.17 6.09
CA ALA A 152 -2.07 -3.76 7.23
C ALA A 152 -2.17 -4.76 8.39
N LEU A 153 -3.37 -5.20 8.76
CA LEU A 153 -3.57 -6.17 9.84
C LEU A 153 -2.94 -7.54 9.53
N GLY A 154 -2.98 -7.98 8.27
CA GLY A 154 -2.31 -9.20 7.80
C GLY A 154 -0.79 -9.10 7.92
N THR A 155 -0.21 -8.02 7.37
CA THR A 155 1.23 -7.73 7.42
C THR A 155 1.72 -7.58 8.87
N LEU A 156 0.95 -6.92 9.74
CA LEU A 156 1.25 -6.74 11.17
C LEU A 156 1.06 -8.01 12.03
N GLN A 157 0.64 -9.12 11.43
CA GLN A 157 0.42 -10.40 12.12
C GLN A 157 -0.61 -10.30 13.27
N ALA A 158 -1.66 -9.50 13.08
CA ALA A 158 -2.74 -9.29 14.03
C ALA A 158 -3.71 -10.49 14.06
N ARG A 159 -3.28 -11.63 14.63
CA ARG A 159 -4.09 -12.86 14.69
C ARG A 159 -5.43 -12.67 15.41
N GLU A 160 -5.48 -11.76 16.38
CA GLU A 160 -6.69 -11.36 17.09
C GLU A 160 -7.72 -10.63 16.21
N ALA A 161 -7.38 -10.27 14.97
CA ALA A 161 -8.28 -9.67 14.00
C ALA A 161 -8.93 -10.70 13.05
N ILE A 162 -8.53 -11.98 13.08
CA ILE A 162 -9.07 -13.03 12.19
C ILE A 162 -10.61 -13.05 12.17
N PRO A 163 -11.33 -13.06 13.32
CA PRO A 163 -12.80 -13.09 13.32
C PRO A 163 -13.44 -11.82 12.72
N LEU A 164 -12.72 -10.70 12.72
CA LEU A 164 -13.18 -9.45 12.11
C LEU A 164 -12.93 -9.43 10.60
N ILE A 165 -11.85 -10.07 10.13
CA ILE A 165 -11.43 -10.09 8.72
C ILE A 165 -12.20 -11.16 7.94
N GLU A 166 -12.46 -12.34 8.52
CA GLU A 166 -13.07 -13.48 7.81
C GLU A 166 -14.38 -13.16 7.07
N PRO A 167 -15.33 -12.37 7.65
CA PRO A 167 -16.55 -11.99 6.94
C PRO A 167 -16.30 -11.21 5.62
N PHE A 168 -15.19 -10.47 5.53
CA PHE A 168 -14.86 -9.65 4.34
C PHE A 168 -14.51 -10.49 3.11
N LEU A 169 -14.28 -11.80 3.24
CA LEU A 169 -14.22 -12.73 2.09
C LEU A 169 -15.51 -12.78 1.27
N LYS A 170 -16.63 -12.30 1.83
CA LYS A 170 -17.94 -12.25 1.16
C LYS A 170 -18.33 -10.83 0.73
N HIS A 171 -17.43 -9.86 0.87
CA HIS A 171 -17.71 -8.47 0.54
C HIS A 171 -17.99 -8.28 -0.96
N PHE A 172 -18.90 -7.36 -1.32
CA PHE A 172 -19.31 -7.16 -2.72
C PHE A 172 -18.18 -6.57 -3.59
N VAL A 173 -17.30 -5.73 -2.99
CA VAL A 173 -16.09 -5.22 -3.65
C VAL A 173 -15.01 -6.31 -3.66
N GLU A 174 -14.53 -6.66 -4.86
CA GLU A 174 -13.61 -7.78 -5.05
C GLU A 174 -12.23 -7.55 -4.43
N LYS A 175 -11.69 -6.33 -4.53
CA LYS A 175 -10.42 -5.97 -3.89
C LYS A 175 -10.43 -6.17 -2.38
N VAL A 176 -11.56 -5.88 -1.72
CA VAL A 176 -11.73 -6.12 -0.29
C VAL A 176 -11.72 -7.62 0.03
N ARG A 177 -12.26 -8.47 -0.85
CA ARG A 177 -12.16 -9.93 -0.71
C ARG A 177 -10.72 -10.42 -0.86
N TYR A 178 -9.96 -9.84 -1.78
CA TYR A 178 -8.56 -10.20 -2.01
C TYR A 178 -7.66 -9.78 -0.84
N ALA A 179 -7.82 -8.56 -0.33
CA ALA A 179 -7.18 -8.12 0.90
C ALA A 179 -7.48 -9.07 2.07
N ALA A 180 -8.73 -9.48 2.24
CA ALA A 180 -9.12 -10.46 3.27
C ALA A 180 -8.45 -11.83 3.05
N ALA A 181 -8.43 -12.35 1.83
CA ALA A 181 -7.75 -13.61 1.52
C ALA A 181 -6.24 -13.53 1.79
N ARG A 182 -5.58 -12.46 1.35
CA ARG A 182 -4.18 -12.18 1.65
C ARG A 182 -3.91 -12.17 3.15
N ALA A 183 -4.64 -11.36 3.90
CA ALA A 183 -4.44 -11.21 5.34
C ALA A 183 -4.69 -12.55 6.07
N LEU A 184 -5.75 -13.27 5.72
CA LEU A 184 -6.05 -14.57 6.33
C LEU A 184 -5.00 -15.62 5.98
N TYR A 185 -4.43 -15.63 4.77
CA TYR A 185 -3.28 -16.48 4.48
C TYR A 185 -2.09 -16.12 5.38
N GLN A 186 -1.73 -14.83 5.47
CA GLN A 186 -0.61 -14.38 6.31
C GLN A 186 -0.81 -14.72 7.80
N LEU A 187 -2.06 -14.75 8.28
CA LEU A 187 -2.40 -15.00 9.68
C LEU A 187 -2.58 -16.48 10.04
N THR A 188 -2.94 -17.33 9.06
CA THR A 188 -3.34 -18.73 9.29
C THR A 188 -2.51 -19.76 8.52
N THR A 189 -1.80 -19.33 7.48
CA THR A 189 -1.09 -20.18 6.51
C THR A 189 -1.99 -21.22 5.79
N ASN A 190 -3.32 -21.03 5.83
CA ASN A 190 -4.25 -21.94 5.16
C ASN A 190 -4.18 -21.73 3.63
N PRO A 191 -3.78 -22.75 2.84
CA PRO A 191 -3.63 -22.63 1.39
C PRO A 191 -4.90 -22.20 0.65
N HIS A 192 -6.08 -22.49 1.22
CA HIS A 192 -7.36 -22.09 0.64
C HIS A 192 -7.42 -20.59 0.32
N TYR A 193 -6.83 -19.74 1.17
CA TYR A 193 -6.84 -18.30 0.94
C TYR A 193 -5.87 -17.88 -0.19
N GLY A 194 -4.75 -18.59 -0.37
CA GLY A 194 -3.87 -18.43 -1.52
C GLY A 194 -4.56 -18.84 -2.83
N ASP A 195 -5.34 -19.92 -2.81
CA ASP A 195 -6.10 -20.40 -3.97
C ASP A 195 -7.15 -19.37 -4.45
N ILE A 196 -7.76 -18.62 -3.53
CA ILE A 196 -8.67 -17.51 -3.88
C ILE A 196 -7.94 -16.47 -4.74
N LEU A 197 -6.72 -16.10 -4.36
CA LEU A 197 -5.91 -15.13 -5.09
C LEU A 197 -5.38 -15.69 -6.42
N ILE A 198 -5.00 -16.98 -6.49
CA ILE A 198 -4.67 -17.65 -7.76
C ILE A 198 -5.86 -17.57 -8.72
N LYS A 199 -7.07 -17.83 -8.25
CA LYS A 199 -8.29 -17.72 -9.08
C LYS A 199 -8.51 -16.28 -9.56
N ALA A 200 -8.20 -15.28 -8.74
CA ALA A 200 -8.30 -13.87 -9.11
C ALA A 200 -7.38 -13.48 -10.29
N LEU A 201 -6.22 -14.13 -10.44
CA LEU A 201 -5.33 -13.93 -11.60
C LEU A 201 -5.94 -14.38 -12.94
N GLN A 202 -7.03 -15.15 -12.92
CA GLN A 202 -7.75 -15.61 -14.11
C GLN A 202 -8.99 -14.75 -14.43
N GLY A 203 -9.24 -13.69 -13.66
CA GLY A 203 -10.36 -12.78 -13.88
C GLY A 203 -10.20 -11.92 -15.15
N GLU A 204 -11.32 -11.42 -15.67
CA GLU A 204 -11.35 -10.62 -16.91
C GLU A 204 -10.76 -9.21 -16.71
N GLU A 205 -10.94 -8.64 -15.52
CA GLU A 205 -10.51 -7.28 -15.19
C GLU A 205 -9.00 -7.18 -14.91
N LEU A 206 -8.29 -6.42 -15.75
CA LEU A 206 -6.83 -6.23 -15.63
C LEU A 206 -6.44 -5.67 -14.25
N GLN A 207 -7.20 -4.71 -13.72
CA GLN A 207 -6.88 -4.09 -12.44
C GLN A 207 -7.01 -5.07 -11.27
N LEU A 208 -7.94 -6.03 -11.35
CA LEU A 208 -8.10 -7.07 -10.35
C LEU A 208 -6.96 -8.09 -10.41
N ARG A 209 -6.50 -8.44 -11.62
CA ARG A 209 -5.29 -9.28 -11.77
C ARG A 209 -4.05 -8.59 -11.19
N ARG A 210 -3.89 -7.29 -11.40
CA ARG A 210 -2.78 -6.51 -10.82
C ARG A 210 -2.84 -6.47 -9.29
N SER A 211 -4.02 -6.28 -8.71
CA SER A 211 -4.21 -6.37 -7.24
C SER A 211 -3.85 -7.75 -6.72
N ALA A 212 -4.37 -8.83 -7.33
CA ALA A 212 -4.05 -10.19 -6.94
C ALA A 212 -2.56 -10.55 -7.08
N LEU A 213 -1.84 -9.98 -8.07
CA LEU A 213 -0.39 -10.10 -8.20
C LEU A 213 0.34 -9.55 -6.97
N MET A 214 0.01 -8.31 -6.58
CA MET A 214 0.61 -7.68 -5.40
C MET A 214 0.27 -8.45 -4.13
N ASP A 215 -0.98 -8.89 -4.00
CA ASP A 215 -1.42 -9.65 -2.83
C ASP A 215 -0.68 -10.98 -2.70
N LEU A 216 -0.55 -11.73 -3.79
CA LEU A 216 0.21 -12.97 -3.80
C LEU A 216 1.68 -12.74 -3.46
N GLY A 217 2.31 -11.71 -4.02
CA GLY A 217 3.69 -11.33 -3.67
C GLY A 217 3.86 -11.10 -2.16
N ALA A 218 2.94 -10.36 -1.55
CA ALA A 218 2.94 -10.08 -0.11
C ALA A 218 2.67 -11.32 0.77
N THR A 219 2.01 -12.36 0.26
CA THR A 219 1.73 -13.59 1.04
C THR A 219 2.94 -14.52 1.17
N GLY A 220 3.82 -14.58 0.16
CA GLY A 220 4.83 -15.65 0.08
C GLY A 220 4.26 -17.05 -0.22
N TYR A 221 3.05 -17.15 -0.76
CA TYR A 221 2.42 -18.42 -1.14
C TYR A 221 3.03 -19.04 -2.41
N LEU A 222 4.13 -19.78 -2.25
CA LEU A 222 4.90 -20.37 -3.36
C LEU A 222 4.09 -21.07 -4.47
N PRO A 223 3.04 -21.86 -4.18
CA PRO A 223 2.25 -22.52 -5.23
C PRO A 223 1.63 -21.56 -6.26
N ALA A 224 1.55 -20.26 -5.96
CA ALA A 224 1.06 -19.27 -6.89
C ALA A 224 2.07 -18.86 -7.98
N ALA A 225 3.37 -19.19 -7.85
CA ALA A 225 4.40 -18.72 -8.76
C ALA A 225 4.11 -19.02 -10.26
N PRO A 226 3.66 -20.24 -10.65
CA PRO A 226 3.28 -20.48 -12.04
C PRO A 226 2.09 -19.64 -12.51
N ALA A 227 1.10 -19.41 -11.63
CA ALA A 227 -0.06 -18.59 -11.97
C ALA A 227 0.33 -17.12 -12.15
N ILE A 228 1.24 -16.61 -11.32
CA ILE A 228 1.83 -15.27 -11.43
C ILE A 228 2.58 -15.10 -12.75
N ALA A 229 3.41 -16.07 -13.15
CA ALA A 229 4.16 -15.99 -14.40
C ALA A 229 3.23 -15.96 -15.63
N ASN A 230 2.15 -16.74 -15.61
CA ASN A 230 1.27 -16.96 -16.76
C ASN A 230 0.07 -15.99 -16.85
N THR A 231 -0.24 -15.20 -15.81
CA THR A 231 -1.38 -14.27 -15.87
C THR A 231 -1.22 -13.19 -16.93
N LEU A 232 -2.32 -12.63 -17.44
CA LEU A 232 -2.30 -11.54 -18.41
C LEU A 232 -2.10 -10.18 -17.71
N ALA A 233 -0.84 -9.81 -17.49
CA ALA A 233 -0.42 -8.53 -16.90
C ALA A 233 0.99 -8.14 -17.39
N GLU A 234 1.45 -6.93 -17.05
CA GLU A 234 2.80 -6.46 -17.37
C GLU A 234 3.87 -7.34 -16.71
N ASN A 235 4.91 -7.72 -17.46
CA ASN A 235 6.04 -8.49 -16.92
C ASN A 235 6.71 -7.80 -15.72
N SER A 236 6.77 -6.47 -15.72
CA SER A 236 7.32 -5.71 -14.59
C SER A 236 6.57 -5.98 -13.28
N LEU A 237 5.23 -6.09 -13.33
CA LEU A 237 4.42 -6.40 -12.15
C LEU A 237 4.56 -7.87 -11.74
N LYS A 238 4.63 -8.79 -12.71
CA LYS A 238 4.88 -10.20 -12.43
C LYS A 238 6.24 -10.41 -11.75
N LEU A 239 7.28 -9.73 -12.22
CA LEU A 239 8.61 -9.77 -11.64
C LEU A 239 8.63 -9.23 -10.21
N VAL A 240 7.94 -8.12 -9.94
CA VAL A 240 7.77 -7.59 -8.58
C VAL A 240 7.06 -8.60 -7.70
N ALA A 241 5.94 -9.17 -8.16
CA ALA A 241 5.18 -10.17 -7.41
C ALA A 241 6.01 -11.44 -7.12
N LEU A 242 6.73 -11.99 -8.10
CA LEU A 242 7.60 -13.17 -7.90
C LEU A 242 8.76 -12.88 -6.94
N LYS A 243 9.37 -11.68 -7.03
CA LYS A 243 10.41 -11.24 -6.11
C LYS A 243 9.89 -11.15 -4.68
N GLU A 244 8.76 -10.46 -4.48
CA GLU A 244 8.16 -10.33 -3.15
C GLU A 244 7.69 -11.67 -2.59
N LEU A 245 7.12 -12.53 -3.44
CA LEU A 245 6.73 -13.90 -3.08
C LEU A 245 7.91 -14.67 -2.52
N LEU A 246 9.05 -14.63 -3.22
CA LEU A 246 10.27 -15.30 -2.79
C LEU A 246 10.82 -14.69 -1.49
N GLU A 247 10.91 -13.36 -1.39
CA GLU A 247 11.40 -12.68 -0.20
C GLU A 247 10.55 -12.98 1.05
N ASN A 248 9.23 -12.99 0.93
CA ASN A 248 8.32 -13.27 2.03
C ASN A 248 8.29 -14.75 2.41
N TYR A 249 8.42 -15.66 1.42
CA TYR A 249 8.61 -17.08 1.69
C TYR A 249 9.89 -17.33 2.51
N LEU A 250 11.02 -16.73 2.13
CA LEU A 250 12.31 -16.91 2.79
C LEU A 250 12.35 -16.35 4.22
N LYS A 251 11.55 -15.32 4.53
CA LYS A 251 11.40 -14.82 5.91
C LYS A 251 10.74 -15.84 6.84
N THR A 252 9.90 -16.71 6.30
CA THR A 252 9.07 -17.65 7.07
C THR A 252 9.54 -19.10 6.96
N ASN A 253 10.37 -19.42 5.96
CA ASN A 253 10.86 -20.77 5.68
C ASN A 253 12.37 -20.78 5.45
N SER A 254 13.09 -21.66 6.15
CA SER A 254 14.55 -21.78 6.06
C SER A 254 15.05 -22.72 4.95
N GLY A 255 14.13 -23.31 4.17
CA GLY A 255 14.43 -24.32 3.16
C GLY A 255 14.66 -23.73 1.77
N SER A 256 15.61 -24.31 1.02
CA SER A 256 15.94 -23.90 -0.36
C SER A 256 15.10 -24.60 -1.43
N GLU A 257 14.15 -25.45 -1.03
CA GLU A 257 13.31 -26.19 -1.96
C GLU A 257 12.46 -25.23 -2.79
N ASN A 258 12.41 -25.48 -4.11
CA ASN A 258 11.61 -24.74 -5.10
C ASN A 258 12.04 -23.28 -5.40
N ILE A 259 13.14 -22.78 -4.84
CA ILE A 259 13.70 -21.45 -5.21
C ILE A 259 14.12 -21.42 -6.67
N SER A 260 14.78 -22.48 -7.15
CA SER A 260 15.28 -22.57 -8.53
C SER A 260 14.15 -22.46 -9.57
N GLU A 261 12.96 -22.94 -9.24
CA GLU A 261 11.79 -22.85 -10.12
C GLU A 261 11.33 -21.40 -10.27
N ILE A 262 11.22 -20.64 -9.17
CA ILE A 262 10.86 -19.22 -9.23
C ILE A 262 11.90 -18.42 -10.01
N LEU A 263 13.19 -18.65 -9.77
CA LEU A 263 14.25 -17.94 -10.50
C LEU A 263 14.14 -18.19 -12.01
N THR A 264 13.84 -19.44 -12.41
CA THR A 264 13.60 -19.78 -13.82
C THR A 264 12.38 -19.05 -14.39
N LEU A 265 11.29 -18.95 -13.62
CA LEU A 265 10.11 -18.18 -14.02
C LEU A 265 10.40 -16.68 -14.16
N MET A 266 11.23 -16.12 -13.27
CA MET A 266 11.65 -14.72 -13.35
C MET A 266 12.53 -14.47 -14.59
N ASP A 267 13.49 -15.35 -14.87
CA ASP A 267 14.35 -15.25 -16.06
C ASP A 267 13.54 -15.30 -17.36
N GLY A 268 12.45 -16.07 -17.39
CA GLY A 268 11.55 -16.16 -18.54
C GLY A 268 10.69 -14.90 -18.80
N LEU A 269 10.70 -13.92 -17.89
CA LEU A 269 9.94 -12.67 -18.01
C LEU A 269 10.79 -11.45 -18.40
N LEU A 270 12.12 -11.60 -18.45
CA LEU A 270 13.11 -10.59 -18.86
C LEU A 270 13.20 -10.48 -20.39
#